data_AF-A0A9X5PDV5-F1
#
_entry.id   AF-A0A9X5PDV5-F1
#
_cell.length_a   1.000
_cell.length_b   1.000
_cell.length_c   1.000
_cell.angle_alpha   90.00
_cell.angle_beta   90.00
_cell.angle_gamma   90.00
#
_symmetry.space_group_name_H-M   'P 1'
#
loop_
_entity.id
_entity.type
_entity.pdbx_description
1 polymer ?
#
loop_
_entity_poly.entity_id
_entity_poly.type
_entity_poly.pdbx_seq_one_letter_code
_entity_poly.pdbx_strand_id
1 'polypeptide(L)'
;MVTFKLITSKFPANNIKTESEILKELLENIDFYDDYDHKYYKNNFMEAFILIENEFLFIETNKFVINGYNLEWEDYKYYMNNIFPEIFDVINNLRNNNSTKLVFYGTENQRIIHFYPNKNDLTKNTIYSNCTSLKDGKTIGILETIDKYFLLDQLTGIIYNFALFAKANYPLIYNSFLLPYLTSIDYPICHTI
;
A
#
# COMPACT_ATOMS: atom_id res chain seq x y z
N MET A 1 -1.51 -19.98 -5.25
CA MET A 1 -0.46 -18.94 -5.10
C MET A 1 -1.12 -17.57 -5.07
N VAL A 2 -0.97 -16.90 -3.93
CA VAL A 2 -1.47 -15.55 -3.71
C VAL A 2 -0.65 -14.58 -4.54
N THR A 3 -1.31 -13.65 -5.25
CA THR A 3 -0.61 -12.61 -6.01
C THR A 3 -1.24 -11.25 -5.78
N PHE A 4 -0.40 -10.25 -5.55
CA PHE A 4 -0.79 -8.84 -5.53
C PHE A 4 -0.17 -8.15 -6.74
N LYS A 5 -0.99 -7.47 -7.54
CA LYS A 5 -0.50 -6.76 -8.72
C LYS A 5 -1.32 -5.52 -8.98
N LEU A 6 -0.67 -4.39 -9.20
CA LEU A 6 -1.32 -3.23 -9.81
C LEU A 6 -1.09 -3.26 -11.32
N ILE A 7 -2.17 -3.22 -12.09
CA ILE A 7 -2.15 -3.08 -13.55
C ILE A 7 -2.54 -1.65 -13.89
N THR A 8 -1.60 -0.89 -14.43
CA THR A 8 -1.84 0.47 -14.94
C THR A 8 -1.77 0.42 -16.46
N SER A 9 -2.87 0.71 -17.15
CA SER A 9 -2.92 0.65 -18.61
C SER A 9 -2.50 1.96 -19.29
N LYS A 10 -2.72 3.11 -18.65
CA LYS A 10 -2.24 4.46 -19.03
C LYS A 10 -2.17 5.36 -17.79
N PHE A 11 -1.24 6.30 -17.75
CA PHE A 11 -1.28 7.44 -16.80
C PHE A 11 -2.55 8.26 -17.04
N PRO A 12 -3.13 8.92 -16.01
CA PRO A 12 -4.48 9.44 -16.09
C PRO A 12 -4.67 10.41 -17.25
N ALA A 13 -5.81 10.27 -17.91
CA ALA A 13 -6.31 11.26 -18.85
C ALA A 13 -7.21 12.23 -18.08
N ASN A 14 -6.77 13.49 -17.99
CA ASN A 14 -7.55 14.68 -17.62
C ASN A 14 -8.76 14.41 -16.70
N ASN A 15 -8.56 14.38 -15.38
CA ASN A 15 -9.62 14.55 -14.35
C ASN A 15 -9.08 14.42 -12.90
N ILE A 16 -7.76 14.45 -12.68
CA ILE A 16 -7.17 14.48 -11.33
C ILE A 16 -7.06 15.92 -10.84
N LYS A 17 -7.16 16.13 -9.52
CA LYS A 17 -6.89 17.44 -8.90
C LYS A 17 -5.52 17.96 -9.30
N THR A 18 -5.38 19.27 -9.44
CA THR A 18 -4.08 19.92 -9.67
C THR A 18 -3.21 19.85 -8.42
N GLU A 19 -1.89 19.95 -8.60
CA GLU A 19 -0.95 19.97 -7.48
C GLU A 19 -1.25 21.10 -6.48
N SER A 20 -1.67 22.27 -6.95
CA SER A 20 -2.01 23.39 -6.08
C SER A 20 -3.25 23.11 -5.22
N GLU A 21 -4.25 22.39 -5.75
CA GLU A 21 -5.43 21.99 -4.98
C GLU A 21 -5.08 20.99 -3.88
N ILE A 22 -4.30 19.96 -4.20
CA ILE A 22 -3.87 18.97 -3.20
C ILE A 22 -2.97 19.61 -2.15
N LEU A 23 -2.04 20.49 -2.55
CA LEU A 23 -1.14 21.16 -1.61
C LEU A 23 -1.92 22.03 -0.62
N LYS A 24 -2.96 22.72 -1.08
CA LYS A 24 -3.83 23.50 -0.21
C LYS A 24 -4.53 22.61 0.82
N GLU A 25 -5.16 21.53 0.38
CA GLU A 25 -5.86 20.57 1.25
C GLU A 25 -4.90 19.92 2.26
N LEU A 26 -3.68 19.58 1.83
CA LEU A 26 -2.65 19.00 2.69
C LEU A 26 -2.21 19.98 3.80
N LEU A 27 -1.97 21.24 3.47
CA LEU A 27 -1.58 22.25 4.46
C LEU A 27 -2.71 22.51 5.46
N GLU A 28 -3.96 22.59 4.99
CA GLU A 28 -5.13 22.71 5.85
C GLU A 28 -5.25 21.52 6.83
N ASN A 29 -5.00 20.29 6.35
CA ASN A 29 -5.02 19.09 7.21
C ASN A 29 -3.88 19.08 8.23
N ILE A 30 -2.66 19.45 7.82
CA ILE A 30 -1.50 19.48 8.72
C ILE A 30 -1.68 20.55 9.80
N ASP A 31 -2.12 21.75 9.41
CA ASP A 31 -2.31 22.88 10.33
C ASP A 31 -3.49 22.66 11.30
N PHE A 32 -4.44 21.79 10.96
CA PHE A 32 -5.56 21.43 11.85
C PHE A 32 -5.12 20.70 13.12
N TYR A 33 -4.02 19.94 13.05
CA TYR A 33 -3.49 19.23 14.21
C TYR A 33 -2.39 20.06 14.87
N ASP A 34 -2.73 20.80 15.93
CA ASP A 34 -1.79 21.61 16.73
C ASP A 34 -0.56 20.82 17.25
N ASP A 35 -0.66 19.49 17.28
CA ASP A 35 0.34 18.55 17.79
C ASP A 35 1.26 17.96 16.71
N TYR A 36 1.15 18.39 15.45
CA TYR A 36 1.97 17.88 14.35
C TYR A 36 3.42 18.37 14.48
N ASP A 37 4.26 17.58 15.15
CA ASP A 37 5.71 17.82 15.09
C ASP A 37 6.19 17.47 13.68
N HIS A 38 6.51 18.51 12.89
CA HIS A 38 7.03 18.41 11.53
C HIS A 38 8.29 17.54 11.38
N LYS A 39 8.92 17.12 12.50
CA LYS A 39 10.00 16.12 12.52
C LYS A 39 9.52 14.67 12.32
N TYR A 40 8.23 14.39 12.47
CA TYR A 40 7.64 13.08 12.18
C TYR A 40 7.25 12.99 10.71
N TYR A 41 8.25 12.75 9.86
CA TYR A 41 8.06 12.57 8.42
C TYR A 41 6.94 11.57 8.06
N LYS A 42 6.68 10.57 8.91
CA LYS A 42 5.59 9.60 8.72
C LYS A 42 4.22 10.26 8.65
N ASN A 43 3.95 11.22 9.52
CA ASN A 43 2.63 11.85 9.64
C ASN A 43 2.32 12.72 8.41
N ASN A 44 3.27 13.56 8.01
CA ASN A 44 3.20 14.35 6.78
C ASN A 44 3.11 13.45 5.53
N PHE A 45 3.86 12.35 5.53
CA PHE A 45 3.82 11.36 4.47
C PHE A 45 2.42 10.74 4.34
N MET A 46 1.81 10.28 5.44
CA MET A 46 0.51 9.61 5.39
C MET A 46 -0.61 10.54 4.89
N GLU A 47 -0.61 11.80 5.30
CA GLU A 47 -1.60 12.79 4.82
C GLU A 47 -1.44 13.04 3.32
N ALA A 48 -0.21 13.33 2.87
CA ALA A 48 0.07 13.52 1.45
C ALA A 48 -0.24 12.27 0.62
N PHE A 49 0.04 11.10 1.20
CA PHE A 49 -0.20 9.81 0.60
C PHE A 49 -1.70 9.59 0.36
N ILE A 50 -2.54 9.71 1.41
CA ILE A 50 -3.99 9.46 1.32
C ILE A 50 -4.65 10.35 0.27
N LEU A 51 -4.28 11.63 0.22
CA LEU A 51 -4.83 12.56 -0.76
C LEU A 51 -4.48 12.15 -2.20
N ILE A 52 -3.22 11.84 -2.48
CA ILE A 52 -2.75 11.43 -3.82
C ILE A 52 -3.25 10.03 -4.17
N GLU A 53 -3.36 9.15 -3.20
CA GLU A 53 -3.77 7.76 -3.38
C GLU A 53 -5.22 7.66 -3.86
N ASN A 54 -6.11 8.50 -3.32
CA ASN A 54 -7.47 8.62 -3.85
C ASN A 54 -7.42 9.02 -5.33
N GLU A 55 -6.68 10.07 -5.68
CA GLU A 55 -6.54 10.48 -7.08
C GLU A 55 -5.94 9.36 -7.95
N PHE A 56 -5.02 8.56 -7.42
CA PHE A 56 -4.39 7.45 -8.12
C PHE A 56 -5.35 6.27 -8.33
N LEU A 57 -6.02 5.80 -7.28
CA LEU A 57 -6.85 4.59 -7.34
C LEU A 57 -8.16 4.80 -8.10
N PHE A 58 -8.70 6.01 -8.13
CA PHE A 58 -9.92 6.34 -8.87
C PHE A 58 -9.68 6.58 -10.37
N ILE A 59 -8.44 6.47 -10.87
CA ILE A 59 -8.16 6.48 -12.31
C ILE A 59 -8.69 5.19 -12.90
N GLU A 60 -9.63 5.28 -13.86
CA GLU A 60 -10.26 4.12 -14.51
C GLU A 60 -9.27 3.09 -15.08
N THR A 61 -8.05 3.53 -15.40
CA THR A 61 -6.99 2.71 -16.00
C THR A 61 -6.22 1.86 -14.99
N ASN A 62 -6.42 2.08 -13.68
CA ASN A 62 -5.81 1.32 -12.61
C ASN A 62 -6.70 0.15 -12.18
N LYS A 63 -6.12 -1.06 -12.20
CA LYS A 63 -6.76 -2.27 -11.68
C LYS A 63 -5.82 -2.96 -10.70
N PHE A 64 -6.21 -3.00 -9.43
CA PHE A 64 -5.52 -3.85 -8.48
C PHE A 64 -6.05 -5.28 -8.61
N VAL A 65 -5.15 -6.24 -8.75
CA VAL A 65 -5.45 -7.65 -8.87
C VAL A 65 -4.94 -8.34 -7.62
N ILE A 66 -5.86 -8.96 -6.91
CA ILE A 66 -5.59 -9.83 -5.76
C ILE A 66 -6.12 -11.18 -6.17
N ASN A 67 -5.23 -12.16 -6.30
CA ASN A 67 -5.65 -13.54 -6.52
C ASN A 67 -5.32 -14.34 -5.27
N GLY A 68 -6.24 -15.24 -4.88
CA GLY A 68 -6.10 -16.10 -3.71
C GLY A 68 -7.19 -15.84 -2.67
N TYR A 69 -7.46 -16.85 -1.83
CA TYR A 69 -8.42 -16.78 -0.73
C TYR A 69 -9.85 -16.32 -1.08
N ASN A 70 -10.28 -16.50 -2.34
CA ASN A 70 -11.55 -16.02 -2.87
C ASN A 70 -11.76 -14.51 -2.65
N LEU A 71 -10.68 -13.73 -2.78
CA LEU A 71 -10.75 -12.27 -2.81
C LEU A 71 -10.89 -11.82 -4.25
N GLU A 72 -12.07 -11.35 -4.63
CA GLU A 72 -12.31 -10.76 -5.95
C GLU A 72 -12.15 -9.24 -5.90
N TRP A 73 -11.46 -8.66 -6.88
CA TRP A 73 -11.21 -7.21 -6.97
C TRP A 73 -12.48 -6.37 -6.79
N GLU A 74 -13.57 -6.77 -7.44
CA GLU A 74 -14.83 -6.01 -7.47
C GLU A 74 -15.44 -5.82 -6.07
N ASP A 75 -15.17 -6.74 -5.14
CA ASP A 75 -15.70 -6.69 -3.77
C ASP A 75 -14.96 -5.67 -2.88
N TYR A 76 -13.70 -5.34 -3.23
CA TYR A 76 -12.82 -4.53 -2.40
C TYR A 76 -12.40 -3.20 -3.05
N LYS A 77 -12.72 -2.98 -4.33
CA LYS A 77 -12.30 -1.77 -5.07
C LYS A 77 -12.65 -0.46 -4.38
N TYR A 78 -13.77 -0.41 -3.66
CA TYR A 78 -14.24 0.78 -2.92
C TYR A 78 -13.54 1.01 -1.58
N TYR A 79 -12.74 0.04 -1.13
CA TYR A 79 -12.03 0.06 0.15
C TYR A 79 -10.51 0.08 -0.02
N MET A 80 -10.03 0.19 -1.27
CA MET A 80 -8.62 0.17 -1.58
C MET A 80 -7.84 1.31 -0.94
N ASN A 81 -8.48 2.48 -0.81
CA ASN A 81 -7.96 3.63 -0.08
C ASN A 81 -7.62 3.33 1.40
N ASN A 82 -8.19 2.26 1.97
CA ASN A 82 -7.85 1.80 3.32
C ASN A 82 -6.78 0.70 3.29
N ILE A 83 -6.81 -0.18 2.29
CA ILE A 83 -5.94 -1.36 2.20
C ILE A 83 -4.53 -0.97 1.74
N PHE A 84 -4.44 -0.09 0.77
CA PHE A 84 -3.19 0.22 0.07
C PHE A 84 -2.20 1.03 0.94
N PRO A 85 -2.60 1.93 1.86
CA PRO A 85 -1.68 2.47 2.87
C PRO A 85 -1.04 1.39 3.77
N GLU A 86 -1.80 0.33 4.12
CA GLU A 86 -1.29 -0.76 4.97
C GLU A 86 -0.15 -1.56 4.30
N ILE A 87 -0.02 -1.49 2.96
CA ILE A 87 1.04 -2.18 2.22
C ILE A 87 2.43 -1.72 2.69
N PHE A 88 2.62 -0.45 3.07
CA PHE A 88 3.90 0.04 3.59
C PHE A 88 4.29 -0.67 4.88
N ASP A 89 3.34 -0.78 5.82
CA ASP A 89 3.58 -1.45 7.09
C ASP A 89 3.83 -2.95 6.88
N VAL A 90 3.17 -3.58 5.92
CA VAL A 90 3.43 -4.98 5.55
C VAL A 90 4.83 -5.16 4.97
N ILE A 91 5.25 -4.32 4.02
CA ILE A 91 6.60 -4.37 3.44
C ILE A 91 7.65 -4.22 4.55
N ASN A 92 7.50 -3.20 5.40
CA ASN A 92 8.44 -2.93 6.48
C ASN A 92 8.52 -4.12 7.47
N ASN A 93 7.39 -4.68 7.88
CA ASN A 93 7.38 -5.83 8.78
C ASN A 93 8.01 -7.07 8.15
N LEU A 94 7.68 -7.38 6.89
CA LEU A 94 8.23 -8.54 6.19
C LEU A 94 9.75 -8.42 6.02
N ARG A 95 10.29 -7.24 5.68
CA ARG A 95 11.74 -7.01 5.62
C ARG A 95 12.42 -7.36 6.94
N ASN A 96 11.82 -6.93 8.04
CA ASN A 96 12.29 -7.17 9.41
C ASN A 96 11.93 -8.57 9.97
N ASN A 97 11.41 -9.49 9.14
CA ASN A 97 10.99 -10.84 9.55
C ASN A 97 9.91 -10.85 10.66
N ASN A 98 9.09 -9.80 10.72
CA ASN A 98 7.96 -9.72 11.61
C ASN A 98 6.70 -10.30 10.94
N SER A 99 5.86 -10.95 11.74
CA SER A 99 4.52 -11.31 11.31
C SER A 99 3.69 -10.06 11.11
N THR A 100 2.85 -10.07 10.08
CA THR A 100 2.03 -8.91 9.72
C THR A 100 0.74 -9.37 9.04
N LYS A 101 -0.11 -8.43 8.65
CA LYS A 101 -1.40 -8.70 8.05
C LYS A 101 -1.83 -7.58 7.11
N LEU A 102 -2.65 -7.92 6.13
CA LEU A 102 -3.45 -6.97 5.35
C LEU A 102 -4.92 -7.16 5.70
N VAL A 103 -5.59 -6.06 6.06
CA VAL A 103 -7.01 -6.08 6.40
C VAL A 103 -7.85 -5.58 5.24
N PHE A 104 -8.80 -6.40 4.82
CA PHE A 104 -9.74 -6.09 3.76
C PHE A 104 -11.09 -5.80 4.38
N TYR A 105 -11.45 -4.52 4.41
CA TYR A 105 -12.78 -4.09 4.80
C TYR A 105 -13.71 -4.26 3.61
N GLY A 106 -14.79 -5.00 3.80
CA GLY A 106 -15.88 -5.15 2.85
C GLY A 106 -17.20 -5.01 3.58
N THR A 107 -18.28 -4.69 2.88
CA THR A 107 -19.61 -4.47 3.49
C THR A 107 -20.13 -5.74 4.16
N GLU A 108 -19.91 -6.90 3.53
CA GLU A 108 -20.33 -8.20 4.05
C GLU A 108 -19.18 -9.20 4.25
N ASN A 109 -18.04 -8.96 3.60
CA ASN A 109 -16.92 -9.88 3.51
C ASN A 109 -15.62 -9.27 4.02
N GLN A 110 -15.57 -8.97 5.32
CA GLN A 110 -14.34 -8.50 5.95
C GLN A 110 -13.36 -9.67 6.12
N ARG A 111 -12.12 -9.48 5.69
CA ARG A 111 -11.08 -10.51 5.65
C ARG A 111 -9.76 -9.99 6.19
N ILE A 112 -8.97 -10.88 6.79
CA ILE A 112 -7.58 -10.60 7.12
C ILE A 112 -6.73 -11.65 6.44
N ILE A 113 -5.76 -11.22 5.64
CA ILE A 113 -4.66 -12.06 5.20
C ILE A 113 -3.52 -11.90 6.20
N HIS A 114 -3.13 -12.97 6.86
CA HIS A 114 -1.97 -12.98 7.73
C HIS A 114 -0.74 -13.47 6.98
N PHE A 115 0.41 -12.94 7.38
CA PHE A 115 1.72 -13.33 6.87
C PHE A 115 2.63 -13.67 8.04
N TYR A 116 3.12 -14.91 8.04
CA TYR A 116 4.00 -15.45 9.08
C TYR A 116 5.32 -15.88 8.46
N PRO A 117 6.41 -15.12 8.67
CA PRO A 117 7.73 -15.55 8.27
C PRO A 117 8.12 -16.88 8.91
N ASN A 118 8.76 -17.77 8.15
CA ASN A 118 9.30 -19.00 8.69
C ASN A 118 10.50 -18.70 9.62
N LYS A 119 10.25 -18.69 10.93
CA LYS A 119 11.29 -18.44 11.94
C LYS A 119 12.17 -19.66 12.24
N ASN A 120 11.74 -20.85 11.82
CA ASN A 120 12.43 -22.10 12.15
C ASN A 120 13.56 -22.42 11.17
N ASP A 121 13.54 -21.84 9.97
CA ASP A 121 14.55 -22.06 8.94
C ASP A 121 14.76 -20.76 8.16
N LEU A 122 15.64 -19.89 8.67
CA LEU A 122 15.95 -18.58 8.08
C LEU A 122 16.63 -18.69 6.71
N THR A 123 17.09 -19.88 6.31
CA THR A 123 17.61 -20.12 4.96
C THR A 123 16.49 -20.24 3.93
N LYS A 124 15.29 -20.62 4.39
CA LYS A 124 14.07 -20.65 3.60
C LYS A 124 13.38 -19.32 3.78
N ASN A 125 13.58 -18.43 2.81
CA ASN A 125 12.90 -17.13 2.67
C ASN A 125 11.42 -17.34 2.38
N THR A 126 10.70 -17.94 3.31
CA THR A 126 9.35 -18.45 3.12
C THR A 126 8.40 -17.76 4.09
N ILE A 127 7.26 -17.33 3.55
CA ILE A 127 6.14 -16.75 4.28
C ILE A 127 4.99 -17.75 4.22
N TYR A 128 4.50 -18.17 5.38
CA TYR A 128 3.22 -18.85 5.48
C TYR A 128 2.12 -17.81 5.51
N SER A 129 1.08 -18.00 4.72
CA SER A 129 -0.04 -17.08 4.65
C SER A 129 -1.35 -17.84 4.76
N ASN A 130 -2.30 -17.27 5.51
CA ASN A 130 -3.68 -17.73 5.52
C ASN A 130 -4.62 -16.54 5.53
N CYS A 131 -5.88 -16.79 5.15
CA CYS A 131 -6.94 -15.80 5.22
C CYS A 131 -7.94 -16.19 6.30
N THR A 132 -8.47 -15.20 7.01
CA THR A 132 -9.51 -15.38 8.03
C THR A 132 -10.64 -14.38 7.82
N SER A 133 -11.86 -14.80 8.14
CA SER A 133 -13.03 -13.92 8.24
C SER A 133 -12.88 -13.02 9.47
N LEU A 134 -13.04 -11.71 9.31
CA LEU A 134 -13.07 -10.81 10.48
C LEU A 134 -14.34 -11.02 11.32
N LYS A 135 -15.43 -11.45 10.68
CA LYS A 135 -16.75 -11.61 11.32
C LYS A 135 -16.81 -12.76 12.31
N ASP A 136 -16.21 -13.90 11.96
CA ASP A 136 -16.30 -15.14 12.76
C ASP A 136 -14.97 -15.86 12.97
N GLY A 137 -13.85 -15.27 12.54
CA GLY A 137 -12.49 -15.78 12.77
C GLY A 137 -12.13 -17.04 11.98
N LYS A 138 -13.05 -17.55 11.16
CA LYS A 138 -12.83 -18.81 10.42
C LYS A 138 -11.80 -18.64 9.33
N THR A 139 -10.94 -19.65 9.18
CA THR A 139 -9.99 -19.74 8.07
C THR A 139 -10.72 -19.89 6.73
N ILE A 140 -10.26 -19.16 5.72
CA ILE A 140 -10.81 -19.13 4.37
C ILE A 140 -9.74 -19.58 3.39
N GLY A 141 -10.08 -20.56 2.55
CA GLY A 141 -9.13 -21.18 1.64
C GLY A 141 -8.11 -22.07 2.36
N ILE A 142 -7.00 -22.34 1.68
CA ILE A 142 -5.91 -23.17 2.20
C ILE A 142 -4.75 -22.32 2.69
N LEU A 143 -3.94 -22.86 3.59
CA LEU A 143 -2.64 -22.27 3.94
C LEU A 143 -1.75 -22.23 2.69
N GLU A 144 -1.21 -21.07 2.38
CA GLU A 144 -0.29 -20.87 1.27
C GLU A 144 1.14 -20.66 1.77
N THR A 145 2.09 -21.11 0.95
CA THR A 145 3.52 -20.94 1.19
C THR A 145 4.07 -20.08 0.06
N ILE A 146 4.60 -18.91 0.39
CA ILE A 146 5.01 -17.88 -0.56
C ILE A 146 6.49 -17.58 -0.36
N ASP A 147 7.24 -17.38 -1.44
CA ASP A 147 8.59 -16.83 -1.33
C ASP A 147 8.54 -15.38 -0.84
N LYS A 148 9.35 -15.05 0.17
CA LYS A 148 9.39 -13.74 0.84
C LYS A 148 9.78 -12.64 -0.14
N TYR A 149 10.80 -12.86 -0.97
CA TYR A 149 11.28 -11.83 -1.89
C TYR A 149 10.31 -11.65 -3.04
N PHE A 150 9.69 -12.72 -3.51
CA PHE A 150 8.59 -12.63 -4.49
C PHE A 150 7.41 -11.80 -3.97
N LEU A 151 6.98 -12.01 -2.72
CA LEU A 151 5.92 -11.20 -2.10
C LEU A 151 6.36 -9.74 -1.93
N LEU A 152 7.60 -9.51 -1.46
CA LEU A 152 8.15 -8.16 -1.33
C LEU A 152 8.24 -7.43 -2.66
N ASP A 153 8.64 -8.10 -3.74
CA ASP A 153 8.72 -7.52 -5.09
C ASP A 153 7.35 -7.11 -5.60
N GLN A 154 6.33 -7.96 -5.40
CA GLN A 154 4.95 -7.65 -5.75
C GLN A 154 4.43 -6.40 -5.03
N LEU A 155 4.56 -6.37 -3.71
CA LEU A 155 4.11 -5.24 -2.88
C LEU A 155 4.92 -3.97 -3.16
N THR A 156 6.24 -4.10 -3.36
CA THR A 156 7.11 -2.95 -3.67
C THR A 156 6.77 -2.37 -5.03
N GLY A 157 6.49 -3.21 -6.04
CA GLY A 157 6.10 -2.77 -7.38
C GLY A 157 4.79 -1.96 -7.39
N ILE A 158 3.85 -2.29 -6.50
CA ILE A 158 2.61 -1.53 -6.31
C ILE A 158 2.91 -0.10 -5.84
N ILE A 159 3.67 0.03 -4.76
CA ILE A 159 4.05 1.32 -4.18
C ILE A 159 4.91 2.12 -5.15
N TYR A 160 5.78 1.44 -5.90
CA TYR A 160 6.62 2.08 -6.90
C TYR A 160 5.78 2.75 -8.01
N ASN A 161 4.76 2.07 -8.52
CA ASN A 161 3.85 2.67 -9.51
C ASN A 161 3.13 3.90 -8.97
N PHE A 162 2.70 3.87 -7.71
CA PHE A 162 2.15 5.05 -7.03
C PHE A 162 3.18 6.19 -6.94
N ALA A 163 4.42 5.88 -6.52
CA ALA A 163 5.47 6.88 -6.38
C ALA A 163 5.82 7.53 -7.74
N LEU A 164 5.83 6.75 -8.83
CA LEU A 164 5.99 7.27 -10.19
C LEU A 164 4.85 8.20 -10.58
N PHE A 165 3.61 7.81 -10.28
CA PHE A 165 2.44 8.65 -10.52
C PHE A 165 2.53 9.97 -9.75
N ALA A 166 2.81 9.92 -8.45
CA ALA A 166 2.94 11.09 -7.60
C ALA A 166 4.07 12.00 -8.09
N LYS A 167 5.24 11.44 -8.43
CA LYS A 167 6.37 12.21 -8.95
C LYS A 167 6.07 12.91 -10.28
N ALA A 168 5.27 12.27 -11.15
CA ALA A 168 4.93 12.82 -12.46
C ALA A 168 3.86 13.91 -12.39
N ASN A 169 2.87 13.79 -11.50
CA ASN A 169 1.70 14.69 -11.45
C ASN A 169 1.77 15.71 -10.30
N TYR A 170 2.49 15.38 -9.23
CA TYR A 170 2.60 16.15 -8.00
C TYR A 170 4.08 16.26 -7.53
N PRO A 171 4.98 16.83 -8.36
CA PRO A 171 6.41 16.84 -8.09
C PRO A 171 6.83 17.58 -6.81
N LEU A 172 6.21 18.71 -6.47
CA LEU A 172 6.46 19.42 -5.22
C LEU A 172 5.98 18.58 -4.03
N ILE A 173 4.77 18.03 -4.10
CA ILE A 173 4.24 17.23 -2.99
C ILE A 173 5.10 15.97 -2.78
N TYR A 174 5.49 15.32 -3.89
CA TYR A 174 6.40 14.18 -3.86
C TYR A 174 7.72 14.53 -3.17
N ASN A 175 8.39 15.61 -3.58
CA ASN A 175 9.70 15.98 -3.01
C ASN A 175 9.63 16.46 -1.57
N SER A 176 8.57 17.18 -1.19
CA SER A 176 8.45 17.82 0.13
C SER A 176 7.85 16.90 1.19
N PHE A 177 6.97 15.97 0.83
CA PHE A 177 6.21 15.17 1.79
C PHE A 177 6.42 13.66 1.64
N LEU A 178 6.52 13.14 0.41
CA LEU A 178 6.67 11.71 0.19
C LEU A 178 8.13 11.23 0.30
N LEU A 179 9.02 11.87 -0.47
CA LEU A 179 10.43 11.52 -0.59
C LEU A 179 11.18 11.46 0.75
N PRO A 180 11.03 12.44 1.68
CA PRO A 180 11.77 12.41 2.93
C PRO A 180 11.50 11.15 3.77
N TYR A 181 10.24 10.72 3.86
CA TYR A 181 9.89 9.51 4.58
C TYR A 181 10.39 8.26 3.85
N LEU A 182 10.17 8.17 2.54
CA LEU A 182 10.63 7.03 1.74
C LEU A 182 12.15 6.82 1.86
N THR A 183 12.94 7.90 1.87
CA THR A 183 14.39 7.83 2.07
C THR A 183 14.74 7.43 3.50
N SER A 184 14.01 7.91 4.51
CA SER A 184 14.28 7.61 5.92
C SER A 184 14.14 6.13 6.29
N ILE A 185 13.29 5.39 5.57
CA ILE A 185 13.05 3.96 5.82
C ILE A 185 13.85 3.04 4.89
N ASP A 186 14.86 3.59 4.20
CA ASP A 186 15.63 2.90 3.16
C ASP A 186 14.70 2.16 2.19
N TYR A 187 13.58 2.81 1.85
CA TYR A 187 12.74 2.30 0.78
C TYR A 187 13.59 2.36 -0.49
N PRO A 188 13.62 1.32 -1.32
CA PRO A 188 14.23 1.39 -2.64
C PRO A 188 13.37 2.34 -3.48
N ILE A 189 13.56 3.62 -3.27
CA ILE A 189 13.29 4.65 -4.25
C ILE A 189 14.30 4.33 -5.32
N CYS A 190 13.86 3.91 -6.50
CA CYS A 190 14.77 3.67 -7.62
C CYS A 190 15.62 4.94 -7.85
N HIS A 191 16.79 5.00 -7.24
CA HIS A 191 17.91 5.71 -7.80
C HIS A 191 18.28 4.90 -9.04
N THR A 192 18.27 5.54 -10.22
CA THR A 192 18.49 4.98 -11.58
C THR A 192 17.32 4.14 -12.13
N ILE A 193 16.73 4.42 -13.30
CA ILE A 193 17.10 5.20 -14.51
C ILE A 193 15.84 5.92 -15.03
#